data_AF-A0A9D5PTW2-F1
#
_entry.id   AF-A0A9D5PTW2-F1
#
_cell.length_a   1.000
_cell.length_b   1.000
_cell.length_c   1.000
_cell.angle_alpha   90.00
_cell.angle_beta   90.00
_cell.angle_gamma   90.00
#
_symmetry.space_group_name_H-M   'P 1'
#
loop_
_entity.id
_entity.type
_entity.pdbx_description
1 polymer ?
#
loop_
_entity_poly.entity_id
_entity_poly.type
_entity_poly.pdbx_seq_one_letter_code
_entity_poly.pdbx_strand_id
1 'polypeptide(L)'
;MMSSKFIHLLYVPTMNCNMKCRYCYLGENTSELRSDKGYLETLEYAVGKFREADVIPFNISLHGGEVTTLSQENFREIVEYISNYYKENGQLLFENGFKVSKPHIKTNLYHIEKHIDTIRDFDVSISGSLDLPFSLHDEYRITKGGEGTLKTILKNISLLASLPNKKKVSSTIFKEHFERIDELVEDIKYLAENTCLDMNDFNFMIGFEPQTESEVKLHALPEEDQVELYRRMHKEFSGTSLEAGLRNAWFAEFTPAYCTNCDNCGEKFFLLEKNGDIYSCVRGQGNPDFYYGNIYKDSVEEILNTAAEKVFIAHNRQGITEECISCEHLHLCKTGCPFVKNVYGSSKSYTCLLQKEIYRDEDYDAIPDGFAYYYLMKNHPLRASEYTEKHYEENSLPDLIEKDTKLKAVYDPNAFILSVDGQEYKLESQLLKSTRDFIFIGEKSIVKIYVREDVMDALSDYPTNNSLFIQLLSGDTVVYGDEQREKQEHIMTHQIFKGTLASWGSDKPGFLCADLSGLLALYGDRLSKTNVNNLFFTTAALRDYHYAKQKNNGFYHINAMNLPFQNIELYYIDMKDMVE
;
A
#
# COMPACT_ATOMS: atom_id res chain seq x y z
N MET A 1 -20.05 8.99 -6.11
CA MET A 1 -20.63 8.54 -4.82
C MET A 1 -19.51 7.84 -4.08
N MET A 2 -19.09 8.34 -2.93
CA MET A 2 -18.15 7.57 -2.10
C MET A 2 -18.91 6.37 -1.55
N SER A 3 -18.38 5.16 -1.76
CA SER A 3 -18.90 3.94 -1.15
C SER A 3 -18.51 3.93 0.33
N SER A 4 -19.42 3.49 1.22
CA SER A 4 -19.13 3.31 2.64
C SER A 4 -17.84 2.51 2.86
N LYS A 5 -17.03 2.91 3.85
CA LYS A 5 -15.77 2.23 4.18
C LYS A 5 -16.01 1.15 5.22
N PHE A 6 -15.43 -0.04 5.04
CA PHE A 6 -15.59 -1.16 5.97
C PHE A 6 -14.29 -1.49 6.70
N ILE A 7 -14.35 -1.62 8.02
CA ILE A 7 -13.18 -1.87 8.87
C ILE A 7 -13.35 -3.08 9.81
N HIS A 8 -12.24 -3.69 10.21
CA HIS A 8 -12.16 -4.64 11.31
C HIS A 8 -11.76 -3.87 12.57
N LEU A 9 -12.67 -3.83 13.55
CA LEU A 9 -12.45 -3.18 14.83
C LEU A 9 -12.16 -4.22 15.92
N LEU A 10 -10.92 -4.25 16.39
CA LEU A 10 -10.52 -5.03 17.56
C LEU A 10 -10.63 -4.14 18.80
N TYR A 11 -11.53 -4.44 19.72
CA TYR A 11 -11.71 -3.66 20.94
C TYR A 11 -10.96 -4.28 22.12
N VAL A 12 -10.14 -3.47 22.79
CA VAL A 12 -9.40 -3.77 24.02
C VAL A 12 -10.08 -3.03 25.18
N PRO A 13 -11.15 -3.61 25.77
CA PRO A 13 -11.85 -3.00 26.90
C PRO A 13 -11.00 -2.93 28.17
N THR A 14 -9.98 -3.77 28.32
CA THR A 14 -9.12 -3.76 29.50
C THR A 14 -7.69 -4.17 29.16
N MET A 15 -6.74 -3.52 29.83
CA MET A 15 -5.33 -3.93 29.82
C MET A 15 -5.00 -4.88 30.97
N ASN A 16 -5.91 -5.10 31.92
CA ASN A 16 -5.68 -6.05 32.99
C ASN A 16 -5.51 -7.47 32.45
N CYS A 17 -4.44 -8.13 32.86
CA CYS A 17 -4.26 -9.57 32.69
C CYS A 17 -4.06 -10.25 34.05
N ASN A 18 -4.58 -11.46 34.21
CA ASN A 18 -4.33 -12.35 35.36
C ASN A 18 -3.04 -13.18 35.21
N MET A 19 -2.41 -13.14 34.03
CA MET A 19 -1.16 -13.83 33.71
C MET A 19 -0.01 -12.84 33.51
N LYS A 20 1.23 -13.35 33.60
CA LYS A 20 2.47 -12.64 33.25
C LYS A 20 3.27 -13.55 32.31
N CYS A 21 2.73 -13.83 31.12
CA CYS A 21 3.42 -14.69 30.16
C CYS A 21 4.78 -14.08 29.82
N ARG A 22 5.83 -14.90 29.83
CA ARG A 22 7.23 -14.43 29.73
C ARG A 22 7.55 -13.76 28.39
N TYR A 23 6.82 -14.12 27.33
CA TYR A 23 6.97 -13.56 25.99
C TYR A 23 5.87 -12.55 25.61
N CYS A 24 5.01 -12.16 26.56
CA CYS A 24 3.87 -11.29 26.26
C CYS A 24 4.35 -9.95 25.67
N TYR A 25 3.81 -9.58 24.52
CA TYR A 25 4.15 -8.31 23.86
C TYR A 25 3.74 -7.08 24.68
N LEU A 26 2.78 -7.23 25.61
CA LEU A 26 2.39 -6.16 26.54
C LEU A 26 3.40 -5.98 27.69
N GLY A 27 4.29 -6.94 27.93
CA GLY A 27 5.26 -6.90 29.03
C GLY A 27 4.60 -6.57 30.37
N GLU A 28 5.04 -5.48 31.00
CA GLU A 28 4.50 -4.99 32.28
C GLU A 28 3.22 -4.15 32.12
N ASN A 29 2.83 -3.79 30.90
CA ASN A 29 1.63 -3.00 30.60
C ASN A 29 0.35 -3.85 30.64
N THR A 30 0.20 -4.66 31.69
CA THR A 30 -0.94 -5.55 31.94
C THR A 30 -1.78 -5.10 33.14
N SER A 31 -1.81 -3.78 33.35
CA SER A 31 -2.57 -3.09 34.40
C SER A 31 -3.59 -2.17 33.75
N GLU A 32 -4.72 -1.96 34.42
CA GLU A 32 -5.84 -1.18 33.88
C GLU A 32 -5.43 0.22 33.44
N LEU A 33 -5.91 0.64 32.27
CA LEU A 33 -5.73 2.00 31.80
C LEU A 33 -6.59 2.95 32.62
N ARG A 34 -6.03 4.10 32.99
CA ARG A 34 -6.79 5.18 33.60
C ARG A 34 -7.73 5.76 32.54
N SER A 35 -9.03 5.66 32.77
CA SER A 35 -10.07 6.25 31.94
C SER A 35 -11.29 6.55 32.80
N ASP A 36 -11.86 7.74 32.61
CA ASP A 36 -13.13 8.15 33.24
C ASP A 36 -14.34 7.56 32.53
N LYS A 37 -14.11 6.83 31.43
CA LYS A 37 -15.14 6.24 30.57
C LYS A 37 -15.43 4.79 30.93
N GLY A 38 -16.70 4.41 30.79
CA GLY A 38 -17.17 3.03 30.97
C GLY A 38 -16.60 2.08 29.91
N TYR A 39 -16.60 0.78 30.21
CA TYR A 39 -16.10 -0.25 29.29
C TYR A 39 -16.96 -0.34 28.00
N LEU A 40 -18.28 -0.28 28.12
CA LEU A 40 -19.19 -0.24 26.97
C LEU A 40 -19.23 1.16 26.34
N GLU A 41 -19.22 2.22 27.16
CA GLU A 41 -19.33 3.62 26.72
C GLU A 41 -18.31 3.96 25.61
N THR A 42 -17.06 3.52 25.75
CA THR A 42 -16.03 3.75 24.72
C THR A 42 -16.35 3.06 23.40
N LEU A 43 -16.81 1.80 23.44
CA LEU A 43 -17.13 1.06 22.22
C LEU A 43 -18.35 1.66 21.52
N GLU A 44 -19.39 1.99 22.28
CA GLU A 44 -20.61 2.61 21.76
C GLU A 44 -20.31 3.96 21.11
N TYR A 45 -19.55 4.82 21.80
CA TYR A 45 -19.11 6.10 21.26
C TYR A 45 -18.31 5.93 19.96
N ALA A 46 -17.35 5.00 19.92
CA ALA A 46 -16.53 4.77 18.75
C ALA A 46 -17.34 4.29 17.55
N VAL A 47 -18.21 3.29 17.75
CA VAL A 47 -19.07 2.75 16.69
C VAL A 47 -20.05 3.82 16.18
N GLY A 48 -20.62 4.63 17.07
CA GLY A 48 -21.46 5.77 16.69
C GLY A 48 -20.70 6.78 15.83
N LYS A 49 -19.52 7.20 16.28
CA LYS A 49 -18.67 8.16 15.56
C LYS A 49 -18.20 7.63 14.20
N PHE A 50 -17.85 6.34 14.10
CA PHE A 50 -17.53 5.71 12.82
C PHE A 50 -18.73 5.72 11.87
N ARG A 51 -19.92 5.37 12.37
CA ARG A 51 -21.16 5.36 11.56
C ARG A 51 -21.51 6.74 11.03
N GLU A 52 -21.35 7.80 11.84
CA GLU A 52 -21.56 9.18 11.42
C GLU A 52 -20.64 9.60 10.27
N ALA A 53 -19.45 9.00 10.18
CA ALA A 53 -18.47 9.22 9.13
C ALA A 53 -18.56 8.20 7.97
N ASP A 54 -19.66 7.45 7.86
CA ASP A 54 -19.86 6.39 6.85
C ASP A 54 -18.77 5.30 6.87
N VAL A 55 -18.26 5.00 8.07
CA VAL A 55 -17.33 3.90 8.35
C VAL A 55 -18.05 2.83 9.15
N ILE A 56 -18.09 1.61 8.61
CA ILE A 56 -18.86 0.49 9.18
C ILE A 56 -17.90 -0.61 9.63
N PRO A 57 -17.84 -0.93 10.93
CA PRO A 57 -17.16 -2.12 11.39
C PRO A 57 -17.82 -3.40 10.84
N PHE A 58 -17.17 -4.10 9.91
CA PHE A 58 -17.68 -5.40 9.43
C PHE A 58 -17.43 -6.53 10.44
N ASN A 59 -16.45 -6.33 11.31
CA ASN A 59 -16.16 -7.20 12.44
C ASN A 59 -15.81 -6.35 13.67
N ILE A 60 -16.43 -6.70 14.79
CA ILE A 60 -16.07 -6.25 16.13
C ILE A 60 -15.71 -7.49 16.95
N SER A 61 -14.47 -7.55 17.42
CA SER A 61 -13.95 -8.63 18.25
C SER A 61 -13.29 -8.09 19.51
N LEU A 62 -13.32 -8.88 20.59
CA LEU A 62 -12.74 -8.49 21.87
C LEU A 62 -11.37 -9.12 22.06
N HIS A 63 -10.44 -8.27 22.47
CA HIS A 63 -9.10 -8.61 22.92
C HIS A 63 -8.83 -7.91 24.25
N GLY A 64 -7.56 -7.79 24.62
CA GLY A 64 -7.06 -7.02 25.74
C GLY A 64 -6.08 -7.83 26.56
N GLY A 65 -5.59 -7.28 27.67
CA GLY A 65 -4.67 -8.02 28.54
C GLY A 65 -5.23 -9.42 28.81
N GLU A 66 -6.43 -9.48 29.38
CA GLU A 66 -7.32 -10.64 29.37
C GLU A 66 -8.77 -10.17 29.52
N VAL A 67 -9.61 -10.35 28.49
CA VAL A 67 -11.01 -9.89 28.49
C VAL A 67 -11.85 -10.55 29.59
N THR A 68 -11.55 -11.80 29.97
CA THR A 68 -12.29 -12.50 31.04
C THR A 68 -12.04 -11.94 32.44
N THR A 69 -11.07 -11.01 32.60
CA THR A 69 -10.88 -10.29 33.87
C THR A 69 -12.04 -9.32 34.18
N LEU A 70 -12.75 -8.83 33.17
CA LEU A 70 -13.95 -8.00 33.32
C LEU A 70 -14.98 -8.65 34.25
N SER A 71 -15.77 -7.85 34.97
CA SER A 71 -16.92 -8.35 35.73
C SER A 71 -17.94 -9.02 34.80
N GLN A 72 -18.78 -9.91 35.33
CA GLN A 72 -19.82 -10.58 34.55
C GLN A 72 -20.76 -9.58 33.87
N GLU A 73 -21.11 -8.51 34.59
CA GLU A 73 -21.94 -7.41 34.11
C GLU A 73 -21.29 -6.70 32.93
N ASN A 74 -20.09 -6.14 33.09
CA ASN A 74 -19.39 -5.42 32.01
C ASN A 74 -19.14 -6.31 30.78
N PHE A 75 -18.75 -7.57 30.98
CA PHE A 75 -18.55 -8.50 29.88
C PHE A 75 -19.87 -8.77 29.13
N ARG A 76 -20.97 -8.97 29.86
CA ARG A 76 -22.29 -9.20 29.27
C ARG A 76 -22.78 -8.01 28.48
N GLU A 77 -22.67 -6.80 29.03
CA GLU A 77 -23.09 -5.57 28.36
C GLU A 77 -22.39 -5.35 27.01
N ILE A 78 -21.06 -5.56 26.97
CA ILE A 78 -20.28 -5.43 25.73
C ILE A 78 -20.68 -6.49 24.71
N VAL A 79 -20.81 -7.75 25.13
CA VAL A 79 -21.21 -8.86 24.25
C VAL A 79 -22.61 -8.65 23.70
N GLU A 80 -23.56 -8.20 24.53
CA GLU A 80 -24.92 -7.89 24.13
C GLU A 80 -24.96 -6.76 23.09
N TYR A 81 -24.20 -5.68 23.32
CA TYR A 81 -24.05 -4.60 22.36
C TYR A 81 -23.54 -5.10 21.00
N ILE A 82 -22.47 -5.90 20.98
CA ILE A 82 -21.92 -6.47 19.74
C ILE A 82 -22.93 -7.41 19.06
N SER A 83 -23.66 -8.21 19.83
CA SER A 83 -24.72 -9.09 19.29
C SER A 83 -25.81 -8.28 18.61
N ASN A 84 -26.28 -7.20 19.23
CA ASN A 84 -27.30 -6.33 18.68
C ASN A 84 -26.79 -5.55 17.46
N TYR A 85 -25.54 -5.08 17.49
CA TYR A 85 -24.89 -4.47 16.32
C TYR A 85 -24.95 -5.38 15.09
N TYR A 86 -24.61 -6.67 15.22
CA TYR A 86 -24.68 -7.61 14.09
C TYR A 86 -26.13 -7.92 13.65
N LYS A 87 -27.11 -7.91 14.56
CA LYS A 87 -28.53 -8.06 14.19
C LYS A 87 -29.02 -6.87 13.37
N GLU A 88 -28.63 -5.66 13.75
CA GLU A 88 -29.03 -4.42 13.07
C GLU A 88 -28.33 -4.24 11.71
N ASN A 89 -27.04 -4.56 11.63
CA ASN A 89 -26.21 -4.29 10.45
C ASN A 89 -26.03 -5.53 9.55
N GLY A 90 -26.59 -6.69 9.92
CA GLY A 90 -26.32 -7.96 9.25
C GLY A 90 -26.66 -7.96 7.75
N GLN A 91 -27.78 -7.35 7.36
CA GLN A 91 -28.17 -7.25 5.95
C GLN A 91 -27.18 -6.39 5.15
N LEU A 92 -26.82 -5.21 5.69
CA LEU A 92 -25.84 -4.30 5.08
C LEU A 92 -24.49 -4.98 4.88
N LEU A 93 -24.02 -5.72 5.88
CA LEU A 93 -22.77 -6.47 5.81
C LEU A 93 -22.82 -7.56 4.74
N PHE A 94 -23.91 -8.33 4.69
CA PHE A 94 -24.11 -9.40 3.71
C PHE A 94 -24.14 -8.87 2.28
N GLU A 95 -24.89 -7.80 2.02
CA GLU A 95 -24.99 -7.16 0.70
C GLU A 95 -23.65 -6.59 0.21
N ASN A 96 -22.72 -6.28 1.13
CA ASN A 96 -21.36 -5.83 0.83
C ASN A 96 -20.31 -6.96 0.90
N GLY A 97 -20.75 -8.23 0.86
CA GLY A 97 -19.86 -9.39 0.76
C GLY A 97 -19.19 -9.81 2.07
N PHE A 98 -19.62 -9.29 3.22
CA PHE A 98 -19.12 -9.70 4.53
C PHE A 98 -19.98 -10.78 5.16
N LYS A 99 -19.34 -11.76 5.80
CA LYS A 99 -20.05 -12.75 6.60
C LYS A 99 -20.48 -12.12 7.92
N VAL A 100 -21.79 -12.14 8.19
CA VAL A 100 -22.33 -11.70 9.49
C VAL A 100 -21.72 -12.57 10.60
N SER A 101 -20.96 -11.92 11.47
CA SER A 101 -20.21 -12.57 12.54
C SER A 101 -21.07 -12.69 13.82
N LYS A 102 -20.56 -13.46 14.78
CA LYS A 102 -21.04 -13.49 16.16
C LYS A 102 -20.05 -12.72 17.04
N PRO A 103 -20.41 -12.31 18.27
CA PRO A 103 -19.42 -11.80 19.20
C PRO A 103 -18.25 -12.79 19.32
N HIS A 104 -17.02 -12.29 19.25
CA HIS A 104 -15.81 -13.11 19.28
C HIS A 104 -14.86 -12.58 20.35
N ILE A 105 -14.22 -13.50 21.08
CA ILE A 105 -13.24 -13.16 22.13
C ILE A 105 -11.91 -13.89 21.92
N LYS A 106 -10.81 -13.18 22.16
CA LYS A 106 -9.49 -13.77 22.41
C LYS A 106 -9.23 -13.85 23.92
N THR A 107 -8.87 -15.02 24.42
CA THR A 107 -8.72 -15.27 25.86
C THR A 107 -7.61 -16.29 26.16
N ASN A 108 -7.00 -16.18 27.33
CA ASN A 108 -6.09 -17.16 27.89
C ASN A 108 -6.78 -18.38 28.52
N LEU A 109 -8.13 -18.42 28.53
CA LEU A 109 -8.99 -19.51 29.03
C LEU A 109 -8.96 -19.73 30.55
N TYR A 110 -8.11 -19.04 31.32
CA TYR A 110 -7.87 -19.35 32.73
C TYR A 110 -9.05 -19.04 33.66
N HIS A 111 -9.85 -18.01 33.34
CA HIS A 111 -11.06 -17.63 34.09
C HIS A 111 -12.33 -17.61 33.23
N ILE A 112 -12.35 -18.39 32.16
CA ILE A 112 -13.49 -18.40 31.22
C ILE A 112 -14.79 -18.89 31.86
N GLU A 113 -14.69 -19.73 32.91
CA GLU A 113 -15.84 -20.23 33.68
C GLU A 113 -16.68 -19.10 34.27
N LYS A 114 -16.07 -17.96 34.59
CA LYS A 114 -16.74 -16.77 35.12
C LYS A 114 -17.83 -16.26 34.19
N HIS A 115 -17.67 -16.45 32.87
CA HIS A 115 -18.52 -15.85 31.84
C HIS A 115 -19.29 -16.88 31.01
N ILE A 116 -19.34 -18.13 31.47
CA ILE A 116 -19.89 -19.25 30.69
C ILE A 116 -21.35 -19.03 30.29
N ASP A 117 -22.16 -18.39 31.14
CA ASP A 117 -23.57 -18.13 30.86
C ASP A 117 -23.74 -17.10 29.76
N THR A 118 -23.00 -15.98 29.80
CA THR A 118 -22.99 -14.99 28.72
C THR A 118 -22.48 -15.60 27.41
N ILE A 119 -21.42 -16.41 27.45
CA ILE A 119 -20.89 -17.09 26.27
C ILE A 119 -21.96 -17.98 25.63
N ARG A 120 -22.74 -18.70 26.45
CA ARG A 120 -23.84 -19.56 26.00
C ARG A 120 -25.00 -18.75 25.42
N ASP A 121 -25.45 -17.74 26.14
CA ASP A 121 -26.63 -16.94 25.80
C ASP A 121 -26.47 -16.21 24.45
N PHE A 122 -25.26 -15.76 24.14
CA PHE A 122 -24.96 -14.98 22.94
C PHE A 122 -24.17 -15.75 21.87
N ASP A 123 -23.95 -17.06 22.08
CA ASP A 123 -23.19 -17.94 21.19
C ASP A 123 -21.83 -17.35 20.78
N VAL A 124 -21.09 -16.88 21.79
CA VAL A 124 -19.83 -16.15 21.63
C VAL A 124 -18.76 -17.09 21.08
N SER A 125 -18.12 -16.75 19.97
CA SER A 125 -16.99 -17.51 19.43
C SER A 125 -15.73 -17.30 20.28
N ILE A 126 -14.98 -18.38 20.53
CA ILE A 126 -13.79 -18.36 21.40
C ILE A 126 -12.53 -18.65 20.58
N SER A 127 -11.53 -17.77 20.68
CA SER A 127 -10.14 -18.07 20.38
C SER A 127 -9.34 -18.13 21.69
N GLY A 128 -8.89 -19.33 22.05
CA GLY A 128 -8.03 -19.57 23.22
C GLY A 128 -6.55 -19.41 22.90
N SER A 129 -5.74 -19.11 23.92
CA SER A 129 -4.27 -19.17 23.85
C SER A 129 -3.79 -20.38 24.65
N LEU A 130 -3.26 -21.38 23.95
CA LEU A 130 -2.76 -22.62 24.51
C LEU A 130 -1.48 -23.00 23.77
N ASP A 131 -0.33 -22.79 24.42
CA ASP A 131 0.95 -23.13 23.82
C ASP A 131 1.22 -24.63 23.89
N LEU A 132 1.85 -25.13 22.83
CA LEU A 132 2.37 -26.47 22.65
C LEU A 132 3.89 -26.42 22.37
N PRO A 133 4.67 -27.37 22.90
CA PRO A 133 4.23 -28.49 23.73
C PRO A 133 3.84 -28.08 25.16
N PHE A 134 3.01 -28.88 25.81
CA PHE A 134 2.57 -28.73 27.19
C PHE A 134 3.73 -28.63 28.19
N SER A 135 4.85 -29.29 27.91
CA SER A 135 6.06 -29.22 28.74
C SER A 135 6.65 -27.82 28.86
N LEU A 136 6.41 -26.95 27.88
CA LEU A 136 6.84 -25.55 27.88
C LEU A 136 5.73 -24.57 28.24
N HIS A 137 4.47 -25.02 28.25
CA HIS A 137 3.32 -24.17 28.54
C HIS A 137 3.44 -23.49 29.91
N ASP A 138 3.66 -24.26 30.96
CA ASP A 138 3.77 -23.73 32.33
C ASP A 138 5.10 -23.00 32.59
N GLU A 139 6.09 -23.17 31.72
CA GLU A 139 7.33 -22.39 31.78
C GLU A 139 7.08 -20.94 31.34
N TYR A 140 6.32 -20.74 30.26
CA TYR A 140 6.15 -19.44 29.64
C TYR A 140 4.82 -18.75 29.94
N ARG A 141 3.76 -19.51 30.23
CA ARG A 141 2.41 -19.00 30.50
C ARG A 141 2.07 -19.16 31.98
N ILE A 142 2.59 -18.24 32.80
CA ILE A 142 2.43 -18.24 34.25
C ILE A 142 1.43 -17.19 34.73
N THR A 143 0.82 -17.42 35.89
CA THR A 143 0.04 -16.38 36.59
C THR A 143 0.94 -15.25 37.06
N LYS A 144 0.38 -14.09 37.44
CA LYS A 144 1.15 -13.03 38.12
C LYS A 144 1.79 -13.50 39.45
N GLY A 145 1.29 -14.59 40.04
CA GLY A 145 1.87 -15.24 41.23
C GLY A 145 2.98 -16.25 40.91
N GLY A 146 3.30 -16.49 39.64
CA GLY A 146 4.36 -17.43 39.22
C GLY A 146 3.91 -18.89 39.12
N GLU A 147 2.61 -19.17 39.16
CA GLU A 147 2.08 -20.53 39.06
C GLU A 147 1.81 -20.93 37.60
N GLY A 148 1.97 -22.23 37.30
CA GLY A 148 1.58 -22.81 36.02
C GLY A 148 0.07 -22.72 35.78
N THR A 149 -0.33 -22.69 34.51
CA THR A 149 -1.72 -22.44 34.08
C THR A 149 -2.37 -23.59 33.32
N LEU A 150 -1.58 -24.53 32.79
CA LEU A 150 -2.04 -25.59 31.89
C LEU A 150 -3.18 -26.43 32.50
N LYS A 151 -3.01 -26.89 33.74
CA LYS A 151 -4.02 -27.72 34.42
C LYS A 151 -5.37 -27.03 34.53
N THR A 152 -5.38 -25.74 34.87
CA THR A 152 -6.60 -24.94 34.98
C THR A 152 -7.22 -24.70 33.61
N ILE A 153 -6.40 -24.37 32.61
CA ILE A 153 -6.84 -24.17 31.22
C ILE A 153 -7.48 -25.44 30.65
N LEU A 154 -6.86 -26.60 30.80
CA LEU A 154 -7.42 -27.89 30.33
C LEU A 154 -8.74 -28.22 31.03
N LYS A 155 -8.84 -28.00 32.35
CA LYS A 155 -10.10 -28.14 33.08
C LYS A 155 -11.20 -27.23 32.51
N ASN A 156 -10.84 -25.99 32.19
CA ASN A 156 -11.77 -25.00 31.65
C ASN A 156 -12.19 -25.30 30.22
N ILE A 157 -11.29 -25.83 29.39
CA ILE A 157 -11.62 -26.33 28.04
C ILE A 157 -12.73 -27.38 28.13
N SER A 158 -12.66 -28.31 29.09
CA SER A 158 -13.71 -29.33 29.28
C SER A 158 -15.10 -28.74 29.60
N LEU A 159 -15.18 -27.54 30.20
CA LEU A 159 -16.45 -26.86 30.45
C LEU A 159 -17.11 -26.37 29.15
N LEU A 160 -16.30 -26.08 28.13
CA LEU A 160 -16.76 -25.58 26.83
C LEU A 160 -17.45 -26.67 25.99
N ALA A 161 -17.32 -27.94 26.36
CA ALA A 161 -17.91 -29.06 25.63
C ALA A 161 -19.43 -28.96 25.50
N SER A 162 -20.09 -28.35 26.49
CA SER A 162 -21.55 -28.15 26.51
C SER A 162 -22.04 -27.01 25.61
N LEU A 163 -21.14 -26.19 25.08
CA LEU A 163 -21.50 -25.01 24.30
C LEU A 163 -21.61 -25.35 22.80
N PRO A 164 -22.54 -24.75 22.04
CA PRO A 164 -22.67 -24.99 20.60
C PRO A 164 -21.67 -24.17 19.75
N ASN A 165 -21.00 -23.21 20.36
CA ASN A 165 -20.10 -22.27 19.70
C ASN A 165 -18.84 -22.93 19.11
N LYS A 166 -18.16 -22.23 18.20
CA LYS A 166 -16.84 -22.63 17.72
C LYS A 166 -15.77 -22.37 18.79
N LYS A 167 -14.91 -23.36 19.05
CA LYS A 167 -13.78 -23.27 19.98
C LYS A 167 -12.49 -23.54 19.23
N LYS A 168 -11.74 -22.46 19.02
CA LYS A 168 -10.45 -22.43 18.35
C LYS A 168 -9.37 -22.14 19.38
N VAL A 169 -8.17 -22.69 19.19
CA VAL A 169 -6.99 -22.29 19.97
C VAL A 169 -5.83 -21.95 19.06
N SER A 170 -4.86 -21.20 19.58
CA SER A 170 -3.61 -20.91 18.91
C SER A 170 -2.43 -21.15 19.84
N SER A 171 -1.31 -21.61 19.28
CA SER A 171 -0.04 -21.80 19.97
C SER A 171 1.00 -20.84 19.43
N THR A 172 1.74 -20.16 20.31
CA THR A 172 2.89 -19.34 19.91
C THR A 172 4.13 -20.23 19.83
N ILE A 173 4.81 -20.24 18.68
CA ILE A 173 5.96 -21.11 18.44
C ILE A 173 7.23 -20.26 18.32
N PHE A 174 8.20 -20.59 19.17
CA PHE A 174 9.58 -20.09 19.15
C PHE A 174 10.54 -21.27 18.92
N LYS A 175 11.85 -20.99 18.81
CA LYS A 175 12.87 -22.03 18.59
C LYS A 175 12.80 -23.15 19.64
N GLU A 176 12.60 -22.81 20.91
CA GLU A 176 12.52 -23.75 22.03
C GLU A 176 11.33 -24.72 21.90
N HIS A 177 10.22 -24.24 21.33
CA HIS A 177 9.04 -25.06 21.07
C HIS A 177 9.30 -26.01 19.91
N PHE A 178 9.95 -25.52 18.86
CA PHE A 178 10.36 -26.32 17.71
C PHE A 178 11.40 -27.40 18.07
N GLU A 179 12.32 -27.13 18.99
CA GLU A 179 13.29 -28.14 19.47
C GLU A 179 12.61 -29.34 20.16
N ARG A 180 11.33 -29.20 20.53
CA ARG A 180 10.48 -30.25 21.11
C ARG A 180 9.32 -30.62 20.19
N ILE A 181 9.53 -30.56 18.87
CA ILE A 181 8.49 -30.79 17.86
C ILE A 181 7.74 -32.11 18.01
N ASP A 182 8.41 -33.17 18.50
CA ASP A 182 7.74 -34.46 18.72
C ASP A 182 6.72 -34.40 19.87
N GLU A 183 7.03 -33.69 20.97
CA GLU A 183 6.06 -33.44 22.04
C GLU A 183 4.88 -32.60 21.52
N LEU A 184 5.17 -31.59 20.69
CA LEU A 184 4.15 -30.74 20.07
C LEU A 184 3.18 -31.56 19.20
N VAL A 185 3.69 -32.50 18.40
CA VAL A 185 2.85 -33.40 17.58
C VAL A 185 1.94 -34.26 18.46
N GLU A 186 2.48 -34.84 19.53
CA GLU A 186 1.70 -35.69 20.43
C GLU A 186 0.63 -34.89 21.19
N ASP A 187 0.92 -33.66 21.59
CA ASP A 187 -0.06 -32.79 22.25
C ASP A 187 -1.18 -32.34 21.30
N ILE A 188 -0.90 -32.13 20.01
CA ILE A 188 -1.94 -31.88 19.00
C ILE A 188 -2.89 -33.08 18.89
N LYS A 189 -2.34 -34.31 18.81
CA LYS A 189 -3.14 -35.55 18.77
C LYS A 189 -3.97 -35.69 20.04
N TYR A 190 -3.36 -35.47 21.20
CA TYR A 190 -4.04 -35.50 22.49
C TYR A 190 -5.23 -34.53 22.53
N LEU A 191 -5.04 -33.27 22.12
CA LEU A 191 -6.10 -32.27 22.11
C LEU A 191 -7.25 -32.66 21.17
N ALA A 192 -6.95 -33.17 19.98
CA ALA A 192 -7.94 -33.60 19.01
C ALA A 192 -8.80 -34.77 19.51
N GLU A 193 -8.20 -35.69 20.28
CA GLU A 193 -8.88 -36.90 20.76
C GLU A 193 -9.57 -36.72 22.12
N ASN A 194 -9.05 -35.86 22.99
CA ASN A 194 -9.42 -35.82 24.41
C ASN A 194 -10.13 -34.52 24.84
N THR A 195 -10.33 -33.57 23.92
CA THR A 195 -10.98 -32.29 24.25
C THR A 195 -12.11 -31.94 23.28
N CYS A 196 -12.87 -30.90 23.61
CA CYS A 196 -13.92 -30.39 22.72
C CYS A 196 -13.41 -29.34 21.71
N LEU A 197 -12.10 -29.16 21.59
CA LEU A 197 -11.51 -28.21 20.66
C LEU A 197 -11.61 -28.73 19.23
N ASP A 198 -11.90 -27.83 18.30
CA ASP A 198 -11.79 -28.16 16.88
C ASP A 198 -10.35 -27.93 16.44
N MET A 199 -9.54 -28.99 16.46
CA MET A 199 -8.15 -28.92 16.02
C MET A 199 -8.01 -28.73 14.50
N ASN A 200 -9.10 -28.79 13.71
CA ASN A 200 -9.08 -28.30 12.34
C ASN A 200 -9.18 -26.76 12.25
N ASP A 201 -9.54 -26.08 13.33
CA ASP A 201 -9.57 -24.61 13.45
C ASP A 201 -8.50 -24.14 14.48
N PHE A 202 -7.30 -24.70 14.39
CA PHE A 202 -6.12 -24.37 15.20
C PHE A 202 -5.15 -23.45 14.43
N ASN A 203 -4.35 -22.64 15.13
CA ASN A 203 -3.32 -21.79 14.51
C ASN A 203 -1.96 -21.88 15.20
N PHE A 204 -0.92 -22.00 14.37
CA PHE A 204 0.43 -21.62 14.78
C PHE A 204 0.61 -20.12 14.60
N MET A 205 1.19 -19.48 15.61
CA MET A 205 1.65 -18.10 15.56
C MET A 205 3.18 -18.14 15.73
N ILE A 206 3.94 -17.76 14.71
CA ILE A 206 5.41 -17.76 14.85
C ILE A 206 5.81 -16.52 15.64
N GLY A 207 6.40 -16.75 16.81
CA GLY A 207 6.92 -15.70 17.68
C GLY A 207 8.10 -14.97 17.04
N PHE A 208 8.09 -13.66 17.15
CA PHE A 208 9.21 -12.79 16.81
C PHE A 208 9.82 -12.21 18.09
N GLU A 209 11.08 -11.75 18.02
CA GLU A 209 11.81 -11.32 19.22
C GLU A 209 11.03 -10.26 20.03
N PRO A 210 10.84 -10.47 21.35
CA PRO A 210 10.11 -9.53 22.18
C PRO A 210 10.79 -8.16 22.19
N GLN A 211 10.01 -7.10 21.99
CA GLN A 211 10.49 -5.71 22.07
C GLN A 211 10.68 -5.23 23.52
N THR A 212 10.17 -5.98 24.49
CA THR A 212 10.28 -5.68 25.92
C THR A 212 11.36 -6.57 26.54
N GLU A 213 12.16 -6.02 27.47
CA GLU A 213 13.04 -6.82 28.32
C GLU A 213 12.20 -7.89 29.03
N SER A 214 12.38 -9.15 28.65
CA SER A 214 11.81 -10.29 29.36
C SER A 214 12.90 -11.01 30.14
N GLU A 215 12.54 -11.55 31.29
CA GLU A 215 13.46 -12.32 32.15
C GLU A 215 13.95 -13.62 31.46
N VAL A 216 13.27 -14.07 30.40
CA VAL A 216 13.60 -15.29 29.65
C VAL A 216 13.54 -15.01 28.15
N LYS A 217 14.69 -15.15 27.48
CA LYS A 217 14.81 -14.96 26.04
C LYS A 217 14.35 -16.22 25.31
N LEU A 218 13.13 -16.17 24.77
CA LEU A 218 12.74 -17.05 23.67
C LEU A 218 13.39 -16.56 22.38
N HIS A 219 13.91 -17.49 21.59
CA HIS A 219 14.56 -17.17 20.32
C HIS A 219 13.55 -17.26 19.17
N ALA A 220 13.59 -16.26 18.29
CA ALA A 220 12.80 -16.30 17.06
C ALA A 220 13.09 -17.58 16.27
N LEU A 221 12.05 -18.18 15.69
CA LEU A 221 12.18 -19.40 14.89
C LEU A 221 12.85 -19.07 13.54
N PRO A 222 14.05 -19.60 13.23
CA PRO A 222 14.73 -19.37 11.94
C PRO A 222 13.87 -19.83 10.75
N GLU A 223 14.01 -19.18 9.59
CA GLU A 223 13.19 -19.45 8.40
C GLU A 223 13.24 -20.93 7.96
N GLU A 224 14.41 -21.57 8.07
CA GLU A 224 14.59 -22.98 7.74
C GLU A 224 13.82 -23.90 8.70
N ASP A 225 13.81 -23.55 9.99
CA ASP A 225 13.06 -24.30 11.01
C ASP A 225 11.54 -24.08 10.87
N GLN A 226 11.11 -22.91 10.39
CA GLN A 226 9.70 -22.67 10.05
C GLN A 226 9.25 -23.60 8.92
N VAL A 227 10.08 -23.77 7.89
CA VAL A 227 9.82 -24.71 6.78
C VAL A 227 9.80 -26.15 7.29
N GLU A 228 10.73 -26.51 8.18
CA GLU A 228 10.75 -27.86 8.75
C GLU A 228 9.54 -28.12 9.66
N LEU A 229 9.08 -27.14 10.43
CA LEU A 229 7.83 -27.23 11.19
C LEU A 229 6.67 -27.56 10.25
N TYR A 230 6.52 -26.81 9.16
CA TYR A 230 5.49 -27.04 8.15
C TYR A 230 5.56 -28.44 7.55
N ARG A 231 6.74 -28.87 7.08
CA ARG A 231 6.96 -30.21 6.52
C ARG A 231 6.69 -31.32 7.51
N ARG A 232 7.11 -31.16 8.76
CA ARG A 232 6.82 -32.10 9.85
C ARG A 232 5.32 -32.25 10.07
N MET A 233 4.58 -31.15 10.13
CA MET A 233 3.11 -31.19 10.28
C MET A 233 2.46 -31.90 9.09
N HIS A 234 2.89 -31.61 7.86
CA HIS A 234 2.42 -32.32 6.68
C HIS A 234 2.70 -33.82 6.72
N LYS A 235 3.91 -34.21 7.15
CA LYS A 235 4.27 -35.62 7.29
C LYS A 235 3.40 -36.38 8.30
N GLU A 236 3.02 -35.75 9.41
CA GLU A 236 2.23 -36.40 10.46
C GLU A 236 0.73 -36.40 10.20
N PHE A 237 0.20 -35.30 9.65
CA PHE A 237 -1.24 -35.04 9.65
C PHE A 237 -1.90 -35.12 8.28
N SER A 238 -1.14 -35.23 7.18
CA SER A 238 -1.74 -35.48 5.85
C SER A 238 -2.42 -36.85 5.82
N GLY A 239 -3.62 -36.92 5.25
CA GLY A 239 -4.44 -38.14 5.23
C GLY A 239 -5.11 -38.49 6.56
N THR A 240 -4.99 -37.64 7.59
CA THR A 240 -5.67 -37.81 8.88
C THR A 240 -6.95 -36.97 8.96
N SER A 241 -7.71 -37.10 10.05
CA SER A 241 -8.86 -36.23 10.32
C SER A 241 -8.52 -34.74 10.51
N LEU A 242 -7.23 -34.41 10.63
CA LEU A 242 -6.73 -33.04 10.81
C LEU A 242 -6.19 -32.39 9.52
N GLU A 243 -6.22 -33.10 8.38
CA GLU A 243 -5.71 -32.57 7.11
C GLU A 243 -6.41 -31.27 6.68
N ALA A 244 -7.72 -31.14 6.97
CA ALA A 244 -8.46 -29.93 6.64
C ALA A 244 -7.90 -28.70 7.38
N GLY A 245 -7.55 -28.84 8.66
CA GLY A 245 -6.93 -27.78 9.44
C GLY A 245 -5.53 -27.46 9.00
N LEU A 246 -4.74 -28.49 8.70
CA LEU A 246 -3.38 -28.35 8.18
C LEU A 246 -3.34 -27.48 6.92
N ARG A 247 -4.21 -27.74 5.94
CA ARG A 247 -4.26 -27.01 4.66
C ARG A 247 -4.86 -25.61 4.77
N ASN A 248 -5.70 -25.36 5.78
CA ASN A 248 -6.46 -24.11 5.87
C ASN A 248 -6.07 -23.25 7.07
N ALA A 249 -6.29 -23.76 8.29
CA ALA A 249 -6.24 -22.95 9.50
C ALA A 249 -4.83 -22.82 10.08
N TRP A 250 -4.05 -23.90 10.14
CA TRP A 250 -2.84 -24.00 10.97
C TRP A 250 -1.80 -22.94 10.59
N PHE A 251 -1.64 -22.68 9.30
CA PHE A 251 -0.68 -21.73 8.73
C PHE A 251 -1.37 -20.51 8.08
N ALA A 252 -2.65 -20.28 8.37
CA ALA A 252 -3.46 -19.23 7.73
C ALA A 252 -2.80 -17.83 7.77
N GLU A 253 -2.06 -17.51 8.84
CA GLU A 253 -1.35 -16.25 9.01
C GLU A 253 -0.33 -15.95 7.88
N PHE A 254 0.18 -17.00 7.23
CA PHE A 254 1.22 -16.91 6.22
C PHE A 254 0.65 -16.99 4.80
N THR A 255 -0.67 -17.20 4.66
CA THR A 255 -1.37 -17.26 3.37
C THR A 255 -1.75 -15.86 2.85
N PRO A 256 -1.98 -15.67 1.53
CA PRO A 256 -2.16 -14.35 0.92
C PRO A 256 -3.39 -13.59 1.43
N ALA A 257 -4.40 -14.30 1.94
CA ALA A 257 -5.63 -13.71 2.46
C ALA A 257 -5.44 -12.98 3.81
N TYR A 258 -4.31 -13.20 4.50
CA TYR A 258 -4.08 -12.65 5.83
C TYR A 258 -3.57 -11.20 5.80
N CYS A 259 -3.80 -10.45 6.88
CA CYS A 259 -3.46 -9.02 6.94
C CYS A 259 -1.97 -8.71 6.76
N THR A 260 -1.12 -9.68 7.06
CA THR A 260 0.35 -9.60 6.91
C THR A 260 0.78 -9.45 5.44
N ASN A 261 -0.12 -9.74 4.49
CA ASN A 261 0.16 -9.80 3.05
C ASN A 261 -0.67 -8.79 2.24
N CYS A 262 -1.25 -7.76 2.89
CA CYS A 262 -1.99 -6.70 2.21
C CYS A 262 -1.08 -5.51 1.83
N ASP A 263 -1.54 -4.66 0.89
CA ASP A 263 -0.77 -3.46 0.49
C ASP A 263 -0.63 -2.46 1.65
N ASN A 264 -1.73 -2.21 2.35
CA ASN A 264 -1.78 -1.28 3.47
C ASN A 264 -2.84 -1.74 4.49
N CYS A 265 -2.40 -2.30 5.62
CA CYS A 265 -3.30 -2.77 6.67
C CYS A 265 -4.05 -1.64 7.39
N GLY A 266 -3.56 -0.39 7.31
CA GLY A 266 -4.20 0.80 7.89
C GLY A 266 -5.48 1.22 7.18
N GLU A 267 -5.79 0.63 6.02
CA GLU A 267 -7.06 0.85 5.35
C GLU A 267 -8.21 0.04 5.97
N LYS A 268 -7.90 -1.03 6.71
CA LYS A 268 -8.88 -2.04 7.12
C LYS A 268 -8.85 -2.42 8.59
N PHE A 269 -7.71 -2.39 9.28
CA PHE A 269 -7.58 -2.92 10.64
C PHE A 269 -7.33 -1.82 11.66
N PHE A 270 -8.12 -1.83 12.73
CA PHE A 270 -8.10 -0.83 13.80
C PHE A 270 -8.22 -1.53 15.15
N LEU A 271 -7.33 -1.22 16.07
CA LEU A 271 -7.39 -1.63 17.48
C LEU A 271 -7.81 -0.42 18.30
N LEU A 272 -8.91 -0.51 19.04
CA LEU A 272 -9.40 0.54 19.95
C LEU A 272 -9.14 0.13 21.40
N GLU A 273 -8.50 0.99 22.18
CA GLU A 273 -8.35 0.84 23.63
C GLU A 273 -9.44 1.58 24.41
N LYS A 274 -9.68 1.17 25.66
CA LYS A 274 -10.67 1.79 26.56
C LYS A 274 -10.48 3.31 26.74
N ASN A 275 -9.25 3.81 26.75
CA ASN A 275 -8.94 5.24 26.87
C ASN A 275 -9.20 6.03 25.55
N GLY A 276 -9.66 5.35 24.51
CA GLY A 276 -9.99 5.89 23.20
C GLY A 276 -8.84 5.87 22.20
N ASP A 277 -7.65 5.43 22.60
CA ASP A 277 -6.51 5.33 21.68
C ASP A 277 -6.76 4.27 20.61
N ILE A 278 -6.35 4.58 19.38
CA ILE A 278 -6.49 3.73 18.21
C ILE A 278 -5.10 3.39 17.68
N TYR A 279 -4.85 2.10 17.49
CA TYR A 279 -3.62 1.55 16.91
C TYR A 279 -3.95 0.67 15.70
N SER A 280 -2.92 0.23 14.98
CA SER A 280 -3.06 -0.67 13.83
C SER A 280 -3.64 -2.05 14.17
N CYS A 281 -3.06 -2.72 15.16
CA CYS A 281 -3.41 -4.07 15.60
C CYS A 281 -2.67 -4.39 16.90
N VAL A 282 -2.80 -5.64 17.39
CA VAL A 282 -2.09 -6.12 18.58
C VAL A 282 -0.58 -6.02 18.48
N ARG A 283 0.02 -6.13 17.28
CA ARG A 283 1.48 -5.97 17.11
C ARG A 283 1.90 -4.51 17.30
N GLY A 284 1.14 -3.57 16.74
CA GLY A 284 1.41 -2.14 16.82
C GLY A 284 0.91 -1.46 18.11
N GLN A 285 0.22 -2.20 18.98
CA GLN A 285 -0.34 -1.67 20.22
C GLN A 285 0.77 -1.09 21.12
N GLY A 286 0.58 0.15 21.57
CA GLY A 286 1.58 0.87 22.38
C GLY A 286 2.80 1.35 21.60
N ASN A 287 2.89 1.10 20.29
CA ASN A 287 3.98 1.60 19.45
C ASN A 287 3.57 2.94 18.77
N PRO A 288 4.30 4.05 18.99
CA PRO A 288 3.99 5.35 18.38
C PRO A 288 3.96 5.35 16.85
N ASP A 289 4.74 4.48 16.20
CA ASP A 289 4.76 4.36 14.73
C ASP A 289 3.46 3.77 14.18
N PHE A 290 2.66 3.13 15.02
CA PHE A 290 1.40 2.47 14.65
C PHE A 290 0.19 3.02 15.41
N TYR A 291 0.34 4.19 16.06
CA TYR A 291 -0.74 4.94 16.69
C TYR A 291 -1.51 5.77 15.65
N TYR A 292 -2.80 5.55 15.48
CA TYR A 292 -3.63 6.22 14.48
C TYR A 292 -4.35 7.46 15.00
N GLY A 293 -4.46 7.63 16.32
CA GLY A 293 -5.15 8.77 16.94
C GLY A 293 -5.98 8.33 18.15
N ASN A 294 -6.85 9.20 18.63
CA ASN A 294 -7.76 8.96 19.74
C ASN A 294 -9.20 9.27 19.33
N ILE A 295 -10.10 8.32 19.50
CA ILE A 295 -11.50 8.41 19.06
C ILE A 295 -12.24 9.59 19.68
N TYR A 296 -11.85 10.08 20.86
CA TYR A 296 -12.49 11.22 21.52
C TYR A 296 -11.97 12.57 21.06
N LYS A 297 -10.76 12.62 20.49
CA LYS A 297 -10.06 13.87 20.17
C LYS A 297 -10.05 14.17 18.67
N ASP A 298 -9.82 13.14 17.87
CA ASP A 298 -9.55 13.28 16.44
C ASP A 298 -10.80 12.94 15.61
N SER A 299 -10.97 13.55 14.45
CA SER A 299 -12.02 13.16 13.51
C SER A 299 -11.75 11.77 12.91
N VAL A 300 -12.80 11.09 12.43
CA VAL A 300 -12.62 9.79 11.77
C VAL A 300 -11.76 9.92 10.51
N GLU A 301 -11.90 11.01 9.76
CA GLU A 301 -11.09 11.27 8.58
C GLU A 301 -9.59 11.38 8.93
N GLU A 302 -9.23 12.13 9.98
CA GLU A 302 -7.85 12.23 10.46
C GLU A 302 -7.30 10.85 10.89
N ILE A 303 -8.08 10.05 11.61
CA ILE A 303 -7.71 8.70 12.03
C ILE A 303 -7.43 7.81 10.81
N LEU A 304 -8.31 7.84 9.80
CA LEU A 304 -8.16 7.03 8.59
C LEU A 304 -6.93 7.46 7.76
N ASN A 305 -6.70 8.77 7.62
CA ASN A 305 -5.55 9.30 6.88
C ASN A 305 -4.24 8.97 7.60
N THR A 306 -4.20 9.15 8.92
CA THR A 306 -3.04 8.81 9.77
C THR A 306 -2.75 7.31 9.70
N ALA A 307 -3.78 6.46 9.69
CA ALA A 307 -3.63 5.02 9.56
C ALA A 307 -2.96 4.61 8.24
N ALA A 308 -3.46 5.14 7.12
CA ALA A 308 -2.89 4.87 5.81
C ALA A 308 -1.44 5.37 5.69
N GLU A 309 -1.18 6.59 6.15
CA GLU A 309 0.14 7.22 6.11
C GLU A 309 1.17 6.46 6.96
N LYS A 310 0.85 6.15 8.22
CA LYS A 310 1.78 5.46 9.12
C LYS A 310 2.17 4.08 8.62
N VAL A 311 1.21 3.32 8.09
CA VAL A 311 1.50 2.00 7.52
C VAL A 311 2.34 2.12 6.24
N PHE A 312 2.06 3.11 5.39
CA PHE A 312 2.88 3.40 4.21
C PHE A 312 4.33 3.76 4.59
N ILE A 313 4.52 4.64 5.58
CA ILE A 313 5.85 4.98 6.11
C ILE A 313 6.54 3.74 6.67
N ALA A 314 5.81 2.90 7.43
CA ALA A 314 6.36 1.69 8.01
C ALA A 314 6.81 0.67 6.96
N HIS A 315 6.09 0.52 5.84
CA HIS A 315 6.53 -0.31 4.70
C HIS A 315 7.80 0.23 4.03
N ASN A 316 7.96 1.56 3.95
CA ASN A 316 9.08 2.21 3.27
C ASN A 316 10.34 2.36 4.13
N ARG A 317 10.25 2.21 5.45
CA ARG A 317 11.40 2.40 6.37
C ARG A 317 12.59 1.47 6.06
N GLN A 318 12.34 0.19 5.78
CA GLN A 318 13.38 -0.75 5.32
C GLN A 318 13.46 -0.85 3.79
N GLY A 319 12.55 -0.18 3.08
CA GLY A 319 12.40 -0.27 1.63
C GLY A 319 12.06 -1.67 1.13
N ILE A 320 12.52 -1.96 -0.09
CA ILE A 320 12.34 -3.20 -0.82
C ILE A 320 13.62 -3.53 -1.60
N THR A 321 13.98 -4.82 -1.68
CA THR A 321 15.19 -5.32 -2.36
C THR A 321 14.91 -5.84 -3.77
N GLU A 322 15.94 -5.93 -4.62
CA GLU A 322 15.87 -6.61 -5.93
C GLU A 322 15.33 -8.05 -5.81
N GLU A 323 15.70 -8.76 -4.74
CA GLU A 323 15.19 -10.10 -4.44
C GLU A 323 13.66 -10.12 -4.39
N CYS A 324 13.04 -9.15 -3.70
CA CYS A 324 11.58 -9.08 -3.61
C CYS A 324 10.94 -8.59 -4.91
N ILE A 325 11.57 -7.63 -5.60
CA ILE A 325 11.06 -7.06 -6.87
C ILE A 325 11.02 -8.12 -7.97
N SER A 326 12.02 -8.99 -8.02
CA SER A 326 12.12 -10.11 -8.98
C SER A 326 11.42 -11.40 -8.50
N CYS A 327 10.81 -11.40 -7.32
CA CYS A 327 10.16 -12.58 -6.76
C CYS A 327 8.80 -12.85 -7.42
N GLU A 328 8.61 -14.06 -7.94
CA GLU A 328 7.34 -14.52 -8.54
C GLU A 328 6.15 -14.52 -7.55
N HIS A 329 6.42 -14.50 -6.24
CA HIS A 329 5.39 -14.46 -5.20
C HIS A 329 5.14 -13.07 -4.61
N LEU A 330 5.71 -12.00 -5.18
CA LEU A 330 5.54 -10.63 -4.65
C LEU A 330 4.05 -10.25 -4.56
N HIS A 331 3.23 -10.68 -5.53
CA HIS A 331 1.80 -10.40 -5.57
C HIS A 331 1.00 -11.05 -4.44
N LEU A 332 1.54 -12.12 -3.86
CA LEU A 332 0.95 -12.85 -2.74
C LEU A 332 1.49 -12.36 -1.40
N CYS A 333 2.80 -12.24 -1.24
CA CYS A 333 3.45 -11.95 0.03
C CYS A 333 3.52 -10.44 0.34
N LYS A 334 3.71 -9.61 -0.68
CA LYS A 334 3.82 -8.14 -0.54
C LYS A 334 4.83 -7.69 0.52
N THR A 335 5.92 -8.44 0.63
CA THR A 335 7.00 -8.25 1.61
C THR A 335 6.65 -8.48 3.08
N GLY A 336 5.42 -8.89 3.41
CA GLY A 336 5.00 -9.22 4.76
C GLY A 336 4.66 -8.00 5.66
N CYS A 337 4.46 -8.28 6.94
CA CYS A 337 4.01 -7.29 7.93
C CYS A 337 5.04 -6.17 8.17
N PRO A 338 4.68 -4.88 7.99
CA PRO A 338 5.62 -3.77 8.15
C PRO A 338 6.12 -3.60 9.59
N PHE A 339 5.32 -3.97 10.59
CA PHE A 339 5.77 -4.00 11.98
C PHE A 339 6.95 -4.94 12.17
N VAL A 340 6.80 -6.19 11.72
CA VAL A 340 7.81 -7.23 11.93
C VAL A 340 9.07 -6.95 11.11
N LYS A 341 8.92 -6.48 9.86
CA LYS A 341 10.05 -5.97 9.04
C LYS A 341 10.90 -4.95 9.80
N ASN A 342 10.26 -4.00 10.45
CA ASN A 342 10.95 -2.94 11.20
C ASN A 342 11.60 -3.44 12.48
N VAL A 343 10.97 -4.39 13.18
CA VAL A 343 11.57 -5.07 14.34
C VAL A 343 12.87 -5.78 13.97
N TYR A 344 12.90 -6.48 12.84
CA TYR A 344 14.08 -7.20 12.38
C TYR A 344 15.09 -6.34 11.60
N GLY A 345 14.75 -5.09 11.28
CA GLY A 345 15.55 -4.29 10.35
C GLY A 345 15.68 -4.93 8.96
N SER A 346 14.62 -5.60 8.50
CA SER A 346 14.59 -6.38 7.26
C SER A 346 13.62 -5.77 6.23
N SER A 347 14.01 -5.79 4.97
CA SER A 347 13.19 -5.37 3.83
C SER A 347 12.25 -6.46 3.31
N LYS A 348 12.31 -7.68 3.87
CA LYS A 348 11.48 -8.84 3.50
C LYS A 348 10.79 -9.49 4.71
N SER A 349 9.77 -10.29 4.41
CA SER A 349 9.05 -11.08 5.41
C SER A 349 9.98 -12.05 6.14
N TYR A 350 9.84 -12.16 7.45
CA TYR A 350 10.57 -13.13 8.28
C TYR A 350 10.09 -14.58 8.09
N THR A 351 9.03 -14.76 7.31
CA THR A 351 8.46 -16.07 6.94
C THR A 351 8.59 -16.30 5.44
N CYS A 352 9.54 -15.66 4.75
CA CYS A 352 9.66 -15.71 3.29
C CYS A 352 9.83 -17.13 2.79
N LEU A 353 10.71 -17.93 3.41
CA LEU A 353 10.91 -19.33 3.01
C LEU A 353 9.67 -20.19 3.28
N LEU A 354 9.03 -20.02 4.43
CA LEU A 354 7.79 -20.74 4.76
C LEU A 354 6.67 -20.40 3.76
N GLN A 355 6.47 -19.11 3.46
CA GLN A 355 5.46 -18.66 2.52
C GLN A 355 5.69 -19.25 1.11
N LYS A 356 6.95 -19.26 0.64
CA LYS A 356 7.31 -19.90 -0.65
C LYS A 356 6.98 -21.40 -0.66
N GLU A 357 7.19 -22.10 0.45
CA GLU A 357 6.83 -23.52 0.56
C GLU A 357 5.31 -23.72 0.51
N ILE A 358 4.55 -22.93 1.27
CA ILE A 358 3.07 -22.94 1.26
C ILE A 358 2.53 -22.65 -0.15
N TYR A 359 3.10 -21.65 -0.83
CA TYR A 359 2.62 -21.27 -2.17
C TYR A 359 2.87 -22.33 -3.22
N ARG A 360 3.97 -23.08 -3.08
CA ARG A 360 4.27 -24.22 -3.96
C ARG A 360 3.29 -25.37 -3.76
N ASP A 361 2.89 -25.64 -2.51
CA ASP A 361 2.02 -26.76 -2.18
C ASP A 361 0.55 -26.53 -2.59
N GLU A 362 0.11 -25.27 -2.57
CA GLU A 362 -1.28 -24.88 -2.88
C GLU A 362 -1.49 -24.42 -4.33
N ASP A 363 -0.45 -24.46 -5.17
CA ASP A 363 -0.47 -24.13 -6.62
C ASP A 363 -1.10 -22.75 -6.93
N TYR A 364 -0.62 -21.71 -6.23
CA TYR A 364 -1.06 -20.33 -6.49
C TYR A 364 -0.65 -19.84 -7.88
N ASP A 365 -1.48 -18.99 -8.48
CA ASP A 365 -1.26 -18.43 -9.82
C ASP A 365 0.11 -17.71 -9.96
N ALA A 366 0.62 -17.70 -11.20
CA ALA A 366 1.81 -16.95 -11.55
C ALA A 366 1.59 -15.44 -11.35
N ILE A 367 2.68 -14.69 -11.10
CA ILE A 367 2.62 -13.24 -10.96
C ILE A 367 1.99 -12.59 -12.21
N PRO A 368 0.99 -11.69 -12.04
CA PRO A 368 0.48 -10.93 -13.17
C PRO A 368 1.59 -10.05 -13.78
N ASP A 369 1.63 -9.98 -15.11
CA ASP A 369 2.57 -9.10 -15.82
C ASP A 369 2.44 -7.65 -15.31
N GLY A 370 3.58 -7.00 -15.08
CA GLY A 370 3.64 -5.62 -14.57
C GLY A 370 3.28 -5.44 -13.08
N PHE A 371 2.92 -6.52 -12.35
CA PHE A 371 2.54 -6.39 -10.93
C PHE A 371 3.65 -5.76 -10.09
N ALA A 372 4.90 -6.15 -10.30
CA ALA A 372 6.02 -5.60 -9.54
C ALA A 372 6.13 -4.07 -9.69
N TYR A 373 5.96 -3.55 -10.90
CA TYR A 373 5.97 -2.11 -11.14
C TYR A 373 4.76 -1.42 -10.50
N TYR A 374 3.56 -1.96 -10.66
CA TYR A 374 2.35 -1.42 -10.02
C TYR A 374 2.50 -1.39 -8.48
N TYR A 375 3.02 -2.46 -7.91
CA TYR A 375 3.29 -2.56 -6.48
C TYR A 375 4.32 -1.52 -6.02
N LEU A 376 5.39 -1.31 -6.80
CA LEU A 376 6.38 -0.26 -6.53
C LEU A 376 5.77 1.14 -6.62
N MET A 377 5.00 1.45 -7.66
CA MET A 377 4.34 2.74 -7.82
C MET A 377 3.41 3.06 -6.66
N LYS A 378 2.65 2.06 -6.18
CA LYS A 378 1.71 2.22 -5.08
C LYS A 378 2.39 2.29 -3.71
N ASN A 379 3.35 1.40 -3.44
CA ASN A 379 3.86 1.18 -2.08
C ASN A 379 5.30 1.64 -1.87
N HIS A 380 6.09 1.83 -2.94
CA HIS A 380 7.50 2.23 -2.90
C HIS A 380 7.87 3.24 -4.00
N PRO A 381 7.21 4.41 -4.07
CA PRO A 381 7.30 5.33 -5.22
C PRO A 381 8.71 5.87 -5.47
N LEU A 382 9.53 6.01 -4.42
CA LEU A 382 10.95 6.41 -4.57
C LEU A 382 11.75 5.34 -5.32
N ARG A 383 11.55 4.05 -5.00
CA ARG A 383 12.17 2.96 -5.74
C ARG A 383 11.57 2.85 -7.13
N ALA A 384 10.26 3.03 -7.29
CA ALA A 384 9.60 3.02 -8.59
C ALA A 384 10.23 4.01 -9.59
N SER A 385 10.74 5.16 -9.12
CA SER A 385 11.43 6.13 -9.98
C SER A 385 12.75 5.60 -10.60
N GLU A 386 13.39 4.61 -9.96
CA GLU A 386 14.55 3.89 -10.49
C GLU A 386 14.14 2.85 -11.55
N TYR A 387 12.91 2.35 -11.43
CA TYR A 387 12.26 1.49 -12.42
C TYR A 387 11.36 2.36 -13.29
N THR A 388 11.94 3.21 -14.12
CA THR A 388 11.23 3.59 -15.33
C THR A 388 10.92 2.29 -16.04
N GLU A 389 9.65 1.92 -16.18
CA GLU A 389 9.26 0.82 -17.05
C GLU A 389 9.91 1.07 -18.41
N LYS A 390 11.01 0.37 -18.69
CA LYS A 390 11.37 -0.02 -20.04
C LYS A 390 10.43 -1.15 -20.42
N HIS A 391 9.14 -0.89 -20.36
CA HIS A 391 8.20 -1.63 -21.15
C HIS A 391 8.48 -1.22 -22.59
N TYR A 392 9.36 -2.00 -23.22
CA TYR A 392 9.25 -2.21 -24.66
C TYR A 392 7.96 -2.99 -24.89
N GLU A 393 6.81 -2.34 -24.69
CA GLU A 393 5.64 -2.71 -25.45
C GLU A 393 6.06 -2.56 -26.91
N GLU A 394 5.99 -3.67 -27.66
CA GLU A 394 6.14 -3.60 -29.11
C GLU A 394 5.19 -2.52 -29.62
N ASN A 395 5.73 -1.54 -30.35
CA ASN A 395 5.01 -0.40 -30.89
C ASN A 395 4.68 0.74 -29.89
N SER A 396 5.32 0.82 -28.73
CA SER A 396 5.37 2.05 -27.91
C SER A 396 6.15 3.17 -28.61
N LEU A 397 5.93 4.44 -28.24
CA LEU A 397 6.65 5.57 -28.85
C LEU A 397 8.19 5.44 -28.77
N PRO A 398 8.80 5.09 -27.62
CA PRO A 398 10.24 4.88 -27.54
C PRO A 398 10.75 3.74 -28.44
N ASP A 399 10.04 2.61 -28.51
CA ASP A 399 10.35 1.48 -29.40
C ASP A 399 10.29 1.89 -30.89
N LEU A 400 9.25 2.64 -31.26
CA LEU A 400 9.08 3.17 -32.61
C LEU A 400 10.20 4.16 -32.99
N ILE A 401 10.64 5.02 -32.04
CA ILE A 401 11.78 5.93 -32.23
C ILE A 401 13.08 5.14 -32.38
N GLU A 402 13.28 4.11 -31.56
CA GLU A 402 14.50 3.29 -31.61
C GLU A 402 14.67 2.59 -32.98
N LYS A 403 13.57 2.07 -33.53
CA LYS A 403 13.52 1.35 -34.80
C LYS A 403 13.57 2.24 -36.04
N ASP A 404 13.25 3.53 -35.92
CA ASP A 404 13.17 4.46 -37.05
C ASP A 404 14.17 5.61 -36.91
N THR A 405 15.26 5.54 -37.68
CA THR A 405 16.33 6.56 -37.66
C THR A 405 15.81 7.97 -38.00
N LYS A 406 14.70 8.08 -38.75
CA LYS A 406 14.09 9.37 -39.07
C LYS A 406 13.33 9.93 -37.86
N LEU A 407 12.67 9.07 -37.07
CA LEU A 407 12.03 9.50 -35.82
C LEU A 407 13.05 9.94 -34.76
N LYS A 408 14.25 9.35 -34.73
CA LYS A 408 15.34 9.85 -33.86
C LYS A 408 15.67 11.32 -34.12
N ALA A 409 15.62 11.76 -35.38
CA ALA A 409 15.81 13.16 -35.71
C ALA A 409 14.62 14.04 -35.30
N VAL A 410 13.38 13.52 -35.39
CA VAL A 410 12.17 14.23 -34.93
C VAL A 410 12.19 14.46 -33.42
N TYR A 411 12.69 13.50 -32.64
CA TYR A 411 12.65 13.49 -31.17
C TYR A 411 14.00 13.73 -30.51
N ASP A 412 15.00 14.27 -31.21
CA ASP A 412 16.31 14.52 -30.63
C ASP A 412 16.24 15.65 -29.57
N PRO A 413 16.53 15.37 -28.27
CA PRO A 413 16.45 16.36 -27.20
C PRO A 413 17.60 17.40 -27.24
N ASN A 414 18.57 17.23 -28.14
CA ASN A 414 19.66 18.18 -28.37
C ASN A 414 19.51 18.94 -29.69
N ALA A 415 18.33 18.86 -30.33
CA ALA A 415 18.08 19.54 -31.61
C ALA A 415 17.87 21.05 -31.44
N PHE A 416 17.18 21.46 -30.37
CA PHE A 416 16.78 22.84 -30.13
C PHE A 416 17.16 23.29 -28.72
N ILE A 417 17.64 24.54 -28.61
CA ILE A 417 17.91 25.21 -27.34
C ILE A 417 17.23 26.57 -27.37
N LEU A 418 16.37 26.84 -26.40
CA LEU A 418 15.80 28.17 -26.21
C LEU A 418 16.64 28.94 -25.21
N SER A 419 16.96 30.20 -25.51
CA SER A 419 17.55 31.13 -24.54
C SER A 419 16.55 32.23 -24.24
N VAL A 420 16.29 32.46 -22.95
CA VAL A 420 15.42 33.54 -22.46
C VAL A 420 16.21 34.36 -21.46
N ASP A 421 16.42 35.63 -21.75
CA ASP A 421 17.16 36.58 -20.90
C ASP A 421 18.55 36.05 -20.46
N GLY A 422 19.18 35.25 -21.33
CA GLY A 422 20.50 34.64 -21.12
C GLY A 422 20.49 33.26 -20.47
N GLN A 423 19.34 32.76 -19.99
CA GLN A 423 19.19 31.41 -19.46
C GLN A 423 18.82 30.41 -20.57
N GLU A 424 19.48 29.25 -20.62
CA GLU A 424 19.27 28.24 -21.67
C GLU A 424 18.38 27.09 -21.19
N TYR A 425 17.48 26.65 -22.07
CA TYR A 425 16.55 25.55 -21.88
C TYR A 425 16.68 24.58 -23.05
N LYS A 426 16.98 23.32 -22.75
CA LYS A 426 16.92 22.25 -23.76
C LYS A 426 15.46 21.91 -23.99
N LEU A 427 15.08 21.78 -25.25
CA LEU A 427 13.70 21.50 -25.61
C LEU A 427 13.54 20.02 -25.93
N GLU A 428 12.60 19.38 -25.24
CA GLU A 428 12.22 17.99 -25.44
C GLU A 428 10.73 17.90 -25.80
N SER A 429 10.33 16.82 -26.46
CA SER A 429 8.93 16.54 -26.71
C SER A 429 8.18 16.33 -25.39
N GLN A 430 7.04 16.99 -25.24
CA GLN A 430 6.12 16.72 -24.13
C GLN A 430 5.67 15.25 -23.98
N LEU A 431 5.81 14.44 -25.04
CA LEU A 431 5.49 13.02 -24.99
C LEU A 431 6.58 12.17 -24.34
N LEU A 432 7.81 12.70 -24.22
CA LEU A 432 8.98 11.98 -23.70
C LEU A 432 9.52 12.59 -22.40
N LYS A 433 9.26 13.88 -22.15
CA LYS A 433 9.73 14.57 -20.94
C LYS A 433 9.13 13.97 -19.67
N SER A 434 9.97 13.71 -18.66
CA SER A 434 9.55 13.27 -17.33
C SER A 434 9.29 14.42 -16.35
N THR A 435 9.67 15.64 -16.72
CA THR A 435 9.52 16.85 -15.92
C THR A 435 8.85 17.97 -16.73
N ARG A 436 8.18 18.89 -16.04
CA ARG A 436 7.57 20.07 -16.65
C ARG A 436 8.38 21.31 -16.32
N ASP A 437 8.91 21.96 -17.36
CA ASP A 437 9.59 23.25 -17.27
C ASP A 437 8.67 24.36 -17.79
N PHE A 438 8.63 25.48 -17.07
CA PHE A 438 7.92 26.68 -17.49
C PHE A 438 8.83 27.90 -17.43
N ILE A 439 8.65 28.81 -18.39
CA ILE A 439 9.36 30.08 -18.47
C ILE A 439 8.40 31.26 -18.31
N PHE A 440 8.93 32.37 -17.84
CA PHE A 440 8.23 33.64 -17.78
C PHE A 440 8.84 34.58 -18.80
N ILE A 441 8.02 35.13 -19.68
CA ILE A 441 8.45 36.11 -20.68
C ILE A 441 7.55 37.35 -20.61
N GLY A 442 8.09 38.52 -20.92
CA GLY A 442 7.34 39.75 -21.07
C GLY A 442 7.70 40.50 -22.36
N GLU A 443 7.12 41.68 -22.56
CA GLU A 443 7.35 42.51 -23.76
C GLU A 443 8.83 42.80 -24.02
N LYS A 444 9.64 42.85 -22.96
CA LYS A 444 11.07 43.19 -23.03
C LYS A 444 12.01 41.98 -22.92
N SER A 445 11.48 40.76 -22.80
CA SER A 445 12.31 39.56 -22.71
C SER A 445 13.06 39.33 -24.01
N ILE A 446 14.33 38.97 -23.90
CA ILE A 446 15.18 38.59 -25.04
C ILE A 446 15.06 37.09 -25.22
N VAL A 447 14.44 36.66 -26.32
CA VAL A 447 14.18 35.25 -26.61
C VAL A 447 14.88 34.85 -27.89
N LYS A 448 15.83 33.91 -27.81
CA LYS A 448 16.53 33.34 -28.97
C LYS A 448 16.30 31.84 -29.05
N ILE A 449 16.11 31.32 -30.25
CA ILE A 449 16.06 29.88 -30.52
C ILE A 449 17.28 29.47 -31.32
N TYR A 450 17.95 28.42 -30.85
CA TYR A 450 19.06 27.77 -31.50
C TYR A 450 18.59 26.43 -32.06
N VAL A 451 18.84 26.19 -33.35
CA VAL A 451 18.61 24.90 -34.01
C VAL A 451 19.94 24.34 -34.52
N ARG A 452 20.22 23.07 -34.23
CA ARG A 452 21.46 22.43 -34.67
C ARG A 452 21.50 22.34 -36.20
N GLU A 453 22.65 22.60 -36.80
CA GLU A 453 22.75 22.74 -38.27
C GLU A 453 22.32 21.46 -39.03
N ASP A 454 22.69 20.29 -38.54
CA ASP A 454 22.34 18.98 -39.11
C ASP A 454 20.83 18.69 -39.06
N VAL A 455 20.11 19.22 -38.06
CA VAL A 455 18.64 19.09 -37.94
C VAL A 455 17.94 19.83 -39.08
N MET A 456 18.54 20.92 -39.57
CA MET A 456 18.04 21.66 -40.74
C MET A 456 18.32 20.92 -42.05
N ASP A 457 19.29 20.01 -42.08
CA ASP A 457 19.57 19.11 -43.20
C ASP A 457 18.80 17.78 -43.14
N ALA A 458 18.30 17.42 -41.96
CA ALA A 458 17.61 16.15 -41.74
C ALA A 458 16.29 16.07 -42.51
N LEU A 459 16.06 14.91 -43.14
CA LEU A 459 14.82 14.52 -43.82
C LEU A 459 14.35 15.47 -44.94
N SER A 460 15.22 16.35 -45.44
CA SER A 460 14.92 17.26 -46.54
C SER A 460 15.71 16.88 -47.79
N ASP A 461 15.00 16.60 -48.88
CA ASP A 461 15.62 16.37 -50.20
C ASP A 461 16.26 17.66 -50.77
N TYR A 462 15.80 18.82 -50.29
CA TYR A 462 16.31 20.15 -50.64
C TYR A 462 16.55 20.98 -49.36
N PRO A 463 17.66 20.77 -48.65
CA PRO A 463 17.88 21.38 -47.33
C PRO A 463 17.82 22.92 -47.31
N THR A 464 18.15 23.58 -48.41
CA THR A 464 18.02 25.03 -48.56
C THR A 464 16.58 25.53 -48.46
N ASN A 465 15.61 24.68 -48.76
CA ASN A 465 14.17 24.95 -48.69
C ASN A 465 13.55 24.48 -47.37
N ASN A 466 14.33 23.86 -46.47
CA ASN A 466 13.84 23.55 -45.14
C ASN A 466 13.76 24.83 -44.29
N SER A 467 12.90 24.82 -43.29
CA SER A 467 12.68 25.98 -42.42
C SER A 467 12.49 25.56 -40.97
N LEU A 468 12.99 26.38 -40.06
CA LEU A 468 12.60 26.35 -38.66
C LEU A 468 11.11 26.66 -38.57
N PHE A 469 10.35 25.78 -37.96
CA PHE A 469 8.90 25.84 -37.84
C PHE A 469 8.52 26.07 -36.38
N ILE A 470 7.88 27.21 -36.11
CA ILE A 470 7.56 27.69 -34.76
C ILE A 470 6.05 27.77 -34.63
N GLN A 471 5.49 27.26 -33.55
CA GLN A 471 4.06 27.39 -33.24
C GLN A 471 3.86 27.95 -31.84
N LEU A 472 2.99 28.94 -31.72
CA LEU A 472 2.57 29.54 -30.46
C LEU A 472 1.09 29.23 -30.22
N LEU A 473 0.79 28.56 -29.10
CA LEU A 473 -0.56 28.23 -28.68
C LEU A 473 -0.90 28.91 -27.35
N SER A 474 -2.11 29.44 -27.24
CA SER A 474 -2.63 30.02 -26.00
C SER A 474 -3.05 28.93 -25.02
N GLY A 475 -2.94 29.21 -23.73
CA GLY A 475 -3.54 28.38 -22.69
C GLY A 475 -5.07 28.35 -22.73
N ASP A 476 -5.70 29.34 -23.36
CA ASP A 476 -7.14 29.37 -23.56
C ASP A 476 -7.55 28.42 -24.68
N THR A 477 -8.65 27.71 -24.47
CA THR A 477 -9.14 26.69 -25.37
C THR A 477 -10.21 27.22 -26.32
N VAL A 478 -10.24 26.65 -27.52
CA VAL A 478 -11.29 26.86 -28.52
C VAL A 478 -11.74 25.52 -29.09
N VAL A 479 -12.98 25.46 -29.53
CA VAL A 479 -13.57 24.23 -30.09
C VAL A 479 -13.39 24.25 -31.61
N TYR A 480 -12.73 23.22 -32.15
CA TYR A 480 -12.49 23.07 -33.60
C TYR A 480 -13.27 21.90 -34.20
N GLY A 481 -13.80 22.11 -35.42
CA GLY A 481 -14.30 21.05 -36.31
C GLY A 481 -15.61 20.39 -35.90
N ASP A 482 -16.07 19.46 -36.74
CA ASP A 482 -17.36 18.76 -36.60
C ASP A 482 -17.43 17.85 -35.37
N GLU A 483 -16.27 17.46 -34.84
CA GLU A 483 -16.11 16.54 -33.70
C GLU A 483 -16.16 17.24 -32.32
N GLN A 484 -16.38 18.56 -32.26
CA GLN A 484 -16.54 19.35 -31.02
C GLN A 484 -15.40 19.17 -30.00
N ARG A 485 -14.16 19.03 -30.49
CA ARG A 485 -12.98 18.84 -29.62
C ARG A 485 -12.41 20.18 -29.16
N GLU A 486 -12.25 20.31 -27.84
CA GLU A 486 -11.61 21.44 -27.18
C GLU A 486 -10.08 21.33 -27.30
N LYS A 487 -9.42 22.37 -27.83
CA LYS A 487 -7.95 22.43 -28.00
C LYS A 487 -7.45 23.84 -27.68
N GLN A 488 -6.17 23.96 -27.32
CA GLN A 488 -5.52 25.27 -27.18
C GLN A 488 -5.66 26.11 -28.46
N GLU A 489 -5.97 27.40 -28.31
CA GLU A 489 -6.09 28.32 -29.43
C GLU A 489 -4.75 28.47 -30.14
N HIS A 490 -4.74 28.21 -31.44
CA HIS A 490 -3.56 28.40 -32.26
C HIS A 490 -3.37 29.89 -32.57
N ILE A 491 -2.37 30.53 -31.94
CA ILE A 491 -2.12 31.96 -32.09
C ILE A 491 -1.29 32.25 -33.33
N MET A 492 -0.23 31.49 -33.55
CA MET A 492 0.69 31.76 -34.66
C MET A 492 1.47 30.51 -35.09
N THR A 493 1.68 30.39 -36.39
CA THR A 493 2.75 29.58 -36.99
C THR A 493 3.69 30.50 -37.75
N HIS A 494 5.00 30.38 -37.54
CA HIS A 494 6.02 31.13 -38.25
C HIS A 494 7.10 30.18 -38.79
N GLN A 495 7.62 30.50 -39.97
CA GLN A 495 8.63 29.70 -40.64
C GLN A 495 9.80 30.57 -41.07
N ILE A 496 11.02 30.14 -40.76
CA ILE A 496 12.26 30.83 -41.12
C ILE A 496 13.14 29.86 -41.90
N PHE A 497 13.36 30.14 -43.19
CA PHE A 497 14.12 29.27 -44.07
C PHE A 497 15.61 29.20 -43.67
N LYS A 498 16.24 28.04 -43.92
CA LYS A 498 17.64 27.78 -43.59
C LYS A 498 18.58 28.88 -44.09
N GLY A 499 18.39 29.33 -45.34
CA GLY A 499 19.22 30.38 -45.93
C GLY A 499 19.13 31.72 -45.18
N THR A 500 17.94 32.06 -44.66
CA THR A 500 17.73 33.25 -43.85
C THR A 500 18.43 33.12 -42.50
N LEU A 501 18.25 31.99 -41.81
CA LEU A 501 18.92 31.72 -40.53
C LEU A 501 20.46 31.76 -40.67
N ALA A 502 20.99 31.16 -41.73
CA ALA A 502 22.41 31.18 -42.02
C ALA A 502 22.94 32.62 -42.27
N SER A 503 22.12 33.49 -42.87
CA SER A 503 22.50 34.89 -43.12
C SER A 503 22.52 35.76 -41.86
N TRP A 504 21.76 35.40 -40.82
CA TRP A 504 21.75 36.12 -39.54
C TRP A 504 22.93 35.75 -38.65
N GLY A 505 23.56 34.59 -38.91
CA GLY A 505 24.65 34.08 -38.10
C GLY A 505 24.17 33.54 -36.74
N SER A 506 25.12 33.02 -35.97
CA SER A 506 24.85 32.46 -34.64
C SER A 506 26.04 32.73 -33.73
N ASP A 507 25.73 33.05 -32.47
CA ASP A 507 26.72 33.17 -31.39
C ASP A 507 27.04 31.81 -30.73
N LYS A 508 26.41 30.70 -31.19
CA LYS A 508 26.65 29.34 -30.70
C LYS A 508 27.20 28.44 -31.82
N PRO A 509 28.42 27.89 -31.69
CA PRO A 509 29.02 27.02 -32.71
C PRO A 509 28.19 25.77 -33.02
N GLY A 510 27.96 25.47 -34.30
CA GLY A 510 27.19 24.30 -34.76
C GLY A 510 25.66 24.47 -34.70
N PHE A 511 25.19 25.67 -34.39
CA PHE A 511 23.77 26.02 -34.34
C PHE A 511 23.49 27.23 -35.23
N LEU A 512 22.31 27.25 -35.84
CA LEU A 512 21.71 28.45 -36.42
C LEU A 512 20.82 29.13 -35.38
N CYS A 513 20.70 30.46 -35.44
CA CYS A 513 19.99 31.24 -34.42
C CYS A 513 18.90 32.12 -35.04
N ALA A 514 17.77 32.26 -34.34
CA ALA A 514 16.76 33.27 -34.61
C ALA A 514 16.38 34.02 -33.32
N ASP A 515 16.29 35.34 -33.43
CA ASP A 515 15.73 36.20 -32.38
C ASP A 515 14.20 36.23 -32.52
N LEU A 516 13.50 35.76 -31.49
CA LEU A 516 12.04 35.68 -31.43
C LEU A 516 11.42 36.79 -30.58
N SER A 517 12.22 37.67 -29.99
CA SER A 517 11.76 38.66 -29.00
C SER A 517 10.63 39.53 -29.56
N GLY A 518 10.86 40.15 -30.73
CA GLY A 518 9.86 40.97 -31.39
C GLY A 518 8.65 40.18 -31.90
N LEU A 519 8.87 38.92 -32.30
CA LEU A 519 7.80 38.04 -32.76
C LEU A 519 6.86 37.66 -31.60
N LEU A 520 7.40 37.29 -30.44
CA LEU A 520 6.60 36.93 -29.27
C LEU A 520 5.91 38.15 -28.65
N ALA A 521 6.59 39.31 -28.60
CA ALA A 521 5.98 40.55 -28.15
C ALA A 521 4.74 40.95 -28.96
N LEU A 522 4.77 40.73 -30.29
CA LEU A 522 3.63 41.01 -31.18
C LEU A 522 2.35 40.24 -30.79
N TYR A 523 2.48 39.05 -30.21
CA TYR A 523 1.35 38.19 -29.84
C TYR A 523 1.08 38.14 -28.32
N GLY A 524 1.81 38.90 -27.51
CA GLY A 524 1.70 38.86 -26.04
C GLY A 524 0.27 39.03 -25.54
N ASP A 525 -0.47 40.00 -26.07
CA ASP A 525 -1.87 40.30 -25.72
C ASP A 525 -2.87 39.20 -26.12
N ARG A 526 -2.45 38.21 -26.92
CA ARG A 526 -3.26 37.08 -27.37
C ARG A 526 -3.02 35.82 -26.54
N LEU A 527 -2.06 35.84 -25.64
CA LEU A 527 -1.74 34.71 -24.77
C LEU A 527 -2.59 34.73 -23.50
N SER A 528 -2.93 33.55 -23.00
CA SER A 528 -3.66 33.42 -21.75
C SER A 528 -2.80 33.94 -20.60
N LYS A 529 -3.40 34.79 -19.75
CA LYS A 529 -2.76 35.28 -18.52
C LYS A 529 -2.92 34.31 -17.35
N THR A 530 -3.90 33.42 -17.41
CA THR A 530 -4.26 32.50 -16.31
C THR A 530 -3.91 31.05 -16.62
N ASN A 531 -3.91 30.65 -17.89
CA ASN A 531 -3.62 29.29 -18.32
C ASN A 531 -2.23 29.21 -19.00
N VAL A 532 -1.61 28.03 -18.92
CA VAL A 532 -0.26 27.80 -19.47
C VAL A 532 -0.28 27.83 -21.00
N ASN A 533 0.54 28.69 -21.60
CA ASN A 533 0.73 28.78 -23.04
C ASN A 533 1.86 27.82 -23.49
N ASN A 534 1.90 27.48 -24.78
CA ASN A 534 2.93 26.58 -25.32
C ASN A 534 3.62 27.16 -26.55
N LEU A 535 4.94 26.98 -26.59
CA LEU A 535 5.78 27.32 -27.73
C LEU A 535 6.48 26.06 -28.25
N PHE A 536 6.16 25.67 -29.48
CA PHE A 536 6.66 24.47 -30.14
C PHE A 536 7.66 24.80 -31.24
N PHE A 537 8.64 23.91 -31.42
CA PHE A 537 9.70 24.03 -32.40
C PHE A 537 9.93 22.72 -33.12
N THR A 538 10.05 22.78 -34.45
CA THR A 538 10.48 21.67 -35.30
C THR A 538 11.07 22.23 -36.60
N THR A 539 11.32 21.40 -37.61
CA THR A 539 11.57 21.87 -38.99
C THR A 539 10.42 21.43 -39.90
N ALA A 540 10.23 22.12 -41.02
CA ALA A 540 9.19 21.73 -41.98
C ALA A 540 9.35 20.27 -42.45
N ALA A 541 10.58 19.83 -42.73
CA ALA A 541 10.87 18.46 -43.12
C ALA A 541 10.57 17.43 -42.01
N LEU A 542 10.96 17.71 -40.76
CA LEU A 542 10.65 16.83 -39.63
C LEU A 542 9.14 16.74 -39.36
N ARG A 543 8.45 17.88 -39.45
CA ARG A 543 6.99 17.96 -39.32
C ARG A 543 6.29 17.12 -40.40
N ASP A 544 6.67 17.27 -41.65
CA ASP A 544 6.06 16.53 -42.76
C ASP A 544 6.29 15.03 -42.61
N TYR A 545 7.48 14.63 -42.17
CA TYR A 545 7.76 13.24 -41.86
C TYR A 545 6.92 12.70 -40.69
N HIS A 546 6.75 13.48 -39.61
CA HIS A 546 5.87 13.12 -38.49
C HIS A 546 4.43 12.83 -38.96
N TYR A 547 3.83 13.73 -39.74
CA TYR A 547 2.46 13.53 -40.26
C TYR A 547 2.38 12.37 -41.27
N ALA A 548 3.40 12.19 -42.11
CA ALA A 548 3.48 11.04 -43.00
C ALA A 548 3.55 9.71 -42.20
N LYS A 549 4.29 9.68 -41.09
CA LYS A 549 4.37 8.52 -40.20
C LYS A 549 3.05 8.25 -39.50
N GLN A 550 2.36 9.28 -38.99
CA GLN A 550 1.00 9.13 -38.43
C GLN A 550 0.03 8.50 -39.43
N LYS A 551 0.07 8.94 -40.70
CA LYS A 551 -0.80 8.38 -41.74
C LYS A 551 -0.52 6.90 -42.04
N ASN A 552 0.75 6.49 -41.94
CA ASN A 552 1.21 5.19 -42.41
C ASN A 552 1.40 4.15 -41.28
N ASN A 553 1.29 4.53 -40.00
CA ASN A 553 1.46 3.63 -38.87
C ASN A 553 0.45 3.96 -37.77
N GLY A 554 -0.52 3.05 -37.56
CA GLY A 554 -1.60 3.23 -36.58
C GLY A 554 -1.13 3.28 -35.13
N PHE A 555 -0.07 2.55 -34.77
CA PHE A 555 0.50 2.61 -33.43
C PHE A 555 1.19 3.96 -33.17
N TYR A 556 1.97 4.46 -34.12
CA TYR A 556 2.55 5.79 -34.04
C TYR A 556 1.48 6.88 -34.01
N HIS A 557 0.39 6.73 -34.78
CA HIS A 557 -0.73 7.66 -34.75
C HIS A 557 -1.32 7.82 -33.35
N ILE A 558 -1.63 6.70 -32.68
CA ILE A 558 -2.18 6.70 -31.31
C ILE A 558 -1.19 7.34 -30.32
N ASN A 559 0.08 6.94 -30.41
CA ASN A 559 1.12 7.38 -29.47
C ASN A 559 1.55 8.85 -29.66
N ALA A 560 1.40 9.41 -30.85
CA ALA A 560 1.86 10.76 -31.19
C ALA A 560 0.71 11.68 -31.62
N MET A 561 -0.50 11.47 -31.10
CA MET A 561 -1.73 12.20 -31.48
C MET A 561 -1.68 13.70 -31.11
N ASN A 562 -0.94 14.06 -30.07
CA ASN A 562 -0.67 15.44 -29.67
C ASN A 562 0.54 15.99 -30.45
N LEU A 563 0.64 17.32 -30.61
CA LEU A 563 1.81 17.97 -31.24
C LEU A 563 3.08 17.52 -30.50
N PRO A 564 3.90 16.63 -31.07
CA PRO A 564 4.94 15.94 -30.34
C PRO A 564 6.29 16.65 -30.50
N PHE A 565 6.26 17.87 -30.99
CA PHE A 565 7.45 18.66 -31.26
C PHE A 565 8.05 19.14 -29.94
N GLN A 566 9.34 19.49 -30.01
CA GLN A 566 10.08 20.05 -28.90
C GLN A 566 9.38 21.32 -28.42
N ASN A 567 9.08 21.39 -27.12
CA ASN A 567 8.28 22.50 -26.59
C ASN A 567 8.77 23.02 -25.26
N ILE A 568 8.32 24.22 -24.94
CA ILE A 568 8.36 24.77 -23.59
C ILE A 568 7.02 25.39 -23.25
N GLU A 569 6.65 25.27 -21.99
CA GLU A 569 5.47 25.92 -21.42
C GLU A 569 5.85 27.33 -20.96
N LEU A 570 4.96 28.31 -21.15
CA LEU A 570 5.26 29.70 -20.80
C LEU A 570 4.08 30.48 -20.25
N TYR A 571 4.40 31.43 -19.38
CA TYR A 571 3.51 32.51 -18.96
C TYR A 571 4.01 33.83 -19.53
N TYR A 572 3.08 34.61 -20.08
CA TYR A 572 3.36 35.97 -20.54
C TYR A 572 2.94 36.97 -19.45
N ILE A 573 3.91 37.69 -18.87
CA ILE A 573 3.69 38.63 -17.76
C ILE A 573 4.16 40.02 -18.20
N ASP A 574 3.25 40.98 -18.24
CA ASP A 574 3.62 42.40 -18.39
C ASP A 574 3.78 43.03 -16.99
N MET A 575 4.77 43.90 -16.80
CA MET A 575 5.04 44.56 -15.51
C MET A 575 3.89 45.46 -15.04
N LYS A 576 2.92 45.77 -15.90
CA LYS A 576 1.68 46.47 -15.52
C LYS A 576 0.70 45.59 -14.73
N ASP A 577 0.78 44.27 -14.90
CA ASP A 577 -0.17 43.30 -14.31
C ASP A 577 0.28 42.79 -12.92
N MET A 578 1.44 43.21 -12.41
CA MET A 578 1.95 42.83 -11.08
C MET A 578 1.61 43.82 -9.95
N VAL A 579 0.74 44.80 -10.21
CA VAL A 579 0.36 45.86 -9.24
C VAL A 579 -1.13 45.76 -8.81
N GLU A 580 -1.84 44.68 -9.14
CA GLU A 580 -3.17 44.37 -8.57
C GLU A 580 -3.17 43.09 -7.73
#